data_AF-A0A9D6SRA2-F1
#
_entry.id   AF-A0A9D6SRA2-F1
#
_cell.length_a   1.000
_cell.length_b   1.000
_cell.length_c   1.000
_cell.angle_alpha   90.00
_cell.angle_beta   90.00
_cell.angle_gamma   90.00
#
_symmetry.space_group_name_H-M   'P 1'
#
loop_
_entity.id
_entity.type
_entity.pdbx_description
1 polymer ?
#
loop_
_entity_poly.entity_id
_entity_poly.type
_entity_poly.pdbx_seq_one_letter_code
_entity_poly.pdbx_strand_id
1 'polypeptide(L)'
;MAQNEAVTYRDYTLYPLALYVESERKWQPMVIITRDVQNEDLTLPRSQSFPQVPGLADEEEAALSNALEYGRMLVDGRQQGLTI
;
A
#
# COMPACT_ATOMS: atom_id res chain seq x y z
N MET A 1 -10.18 -5.19 -17.76
CA MET A 1 -8.86 -4.55 -17.56
C MET A 1 -9.01 -3.64 -16.37
N ALA A 2 -8.58 -4.07 -15.18
CA ALA A 2 -8.66 -3.26 -13.97
C ALA A 2 -7.45 -2.32 -13.92
N GLN A 3 -7.72 -1.02 -13.78
CA GLN A 3 -6.69 0.00 -13.59
C GLN A 3 -6.13 -0.12 -12.17
N ASN A 4 -4.88 0.32 -11.99
CA ASN A 4 -4.24 0.54 -10.70
C ASN A 4 -5.00 1.62 -9.91
N GLU A 5 -6.18 1.28 -9.38
CA GLU A 5 -7.05 2.20 -8.68
C GLU A 5 -6.56 2.40 -7.25
N ALA A 6 -6.38 3.65 -6.86
CA ALA A 6 -6.17 4.00 -5.47
C ALA A 6 -7.43 3.62 -4.68
N VAL A 7 -7.26 2.90 -3.58
CA VAL A 7 -8.36 2.43 -2.74
C VAL A 7 -8.37 3.22 -1.44
N THR A 8 -9.43 3.99 -1.21
CA THR A 8 -9.66 4.60 0.10
C THR A 8 -10.08 3.53 1.11
N TYR A 9 -9.39 3.49 2.25
CA TYR A 9 -9.66 2.57 3.35
C TYR A 9 -9.49 3.28 4.69
N ARG A 10 -10.61 3.50 5.40
CA ARG A 10 -10.68 4.39 6.57
C ARG A 10 -10.17 5.80 6.21
N ASP A 11 -9.34 6.41 7.04
CA ASP A 11 -8.73 7.73 6.78
C ASP A 11 -7.50 7.65 5.85
N TYR A 12 -7.21 6.50 5.26
CA TYR A 12 -6.02 6.27 4.44
C TYR A 12 -6.39 6.00 2.99
N THR A 13 -5.48 6.38 2.09
CA THR A 13 -5.51 5.98 0.68
C THR A 13 -4.39 4.99 0.44
N LEU A 14 -4.75 3.82 -0.09
CA LEU A 14 -3.85 2.72 -0.42
C LEU A 14 -3.61 2.70 -1.93
N TYR A 15 -2.36 2.70 -2.35
CA TYR A 15 -1.98 2.50 -3.75
C TYR A 15 -1.24 1.16 -3.84
N PRO A 16 -1.93 0.08 -4.22
CA PRO A 16 -1.28 -1.19 -4.49
C PRO A 16 -0.41 -1.07 -5.75
N LEU A 17 0.74 -1.71 -5.71
CA LEU A 17 1.75 -1.74 -6.76
C LEU A 17 2.29 -3.16 -6.90
N ALA A 18 2.65 -3.54 -8.12
CA ALA A 18 3.36 -4.76 -8.41
C ALA A 18 4.65 -4.39 -9.17
N LEU A 19 5.80 -4.73 -8.61
CA LEU A 19 7.10 -4.55 -9.28
C LEU A 19 7.58 -5.88 -9.84
N TYR A 20 7.83 -5.95 -11.14
CA TYR A 20 8.40 -7.15 -11.72
C TYR A 20 9.87 -7.30 -11.33
N VAL A 21 10.23 -8.43 -10.74
CA VAL A 21 11.59 -8.77 -10.32
C VAL A 21 12.17 -9.74 -11.35
N GLU A 22 12.99 -9.21 -12.27
CA GLU A 22 13.50 -9.99 -13.42
C GLU A 22 14.31 -11.24 -13.00
N SER A 23 15.09 -11.16 -11.92
CA SER A 23 15.91 -12.27 -11.44
C SER A 23 15.07 -13.46 -10.96
N GLU A 24 13.90 -13.19 -10.40
CA GLU A 24 12.99 -14.19 -9.84
C GLU A 24 11.87 -14.58 -10.81
N ARG A 25 11.70 -13.83 -11.90
CA ARG A 25 10.58 -13.93 -12.86
C ARG A 25 9.21 -13.90 -12.17
N LYS A 26 9.10 -13.07 -11.14
CA LYS A 26 7.90 -12.92 -10.29
C LYS A 26 7.62 -11.46 -10.00
N TRP A 27 6.42 -11.19 -9.50
CA TRP A 27 5.96 -9.87 -9.09
C TRP A 27 6.12 -9.69 -7.59
N GLN A 28 6.83 -8.63 -7.20
CA GLN A 28 6.94 -8.16 -5.83
C GLN A 28 5.77 -7.23 -5.50
N PRO A 29 4.86 -7.62 -4.60
CA PRO A 29 3.80 -6.75 -4.09
C PRO A 29 4.39 -5.60 -3.26
N MET A 30 3.86 -4.40 -3.47
CA MET A 30 4.17 -3.20 -2.70
C MET A 30 2.90 -2.38 -2.49
N VAL A 31 2.77 -1.71 -1.36
CA VAL A 31 1.65 -0.79 -1.13
C VAL A 31 2.16 0.54 -0.63
N ILE A 32 1.67 1.62 -1.23
CA ILE A 32 1.86 2.96 -0.69
C ILE A 32 0.65 3.30 0.15
N ILE A 33 0.88 3.70 1.39
CA ILE A 33 -0.19 4.12 2.30
C ILE A 33 0.00 5.61 2.57
N THR A 34 -1.00 6.41 2.21
CA THR A 34 -1.02 7.85 2.52
C THR A 34 -2.18 8.21 3.42
N ARG A 35 -1.98 9.12 4.36
CA ARG A 35 -3.05 9.75 5.14
C ARG A 35 -3.07 11.24 4.82
N ASP A 36 -4.21 11.76 4.37
CA ASP A 36 -4.38 13.21 4.31
C ASP A 36 -4.74 13.69 5.71
N VAL A 37 -3.79 14.35 6.38
CA VAL A 37 -4.07 15.03 7.63
C VAL A 37 -4.67 16.39 7.25
N GLN A 38 -5.98 16.43 7.02
CA GLN A 38 -6.72 17.68 6.90
C GLN A 38 -6.76 18.35 8.28
N ASN A 39 -5.71 19.08 8.61
CA ASN A 39 -5.70 19.99 9.74
C ASN A 39 -5.91 21.38 9.16
N GLU A 40 -7.08 21.97 9.36
CA GLU A 40 -7.46 23.26 8.76
C GLU A 40 -6.50 24.42 9.16
N ASP A 41 -5.68 24.23 10.20
CA ASP A 41 -4.69 25.20 10.68
C ASP A 41 -3.22 24.85 10.36
N LEU A 42 -2.92 23.66 9.83
CA LEU A 42 -1.56 23.22 9.52
C LEU A 42 -1.55 22.48 8.18
N THR A 43 -0.81 23.01 7.20
CA THR A 43 -0.32 22.22 6.06
C THR A 43 0.68 21.18 6.59
N LEU A 44 0.18 20.15 7.27
CA LEU A 44 1.00 19.03 7.70
C LEU A 44 1.45 18.25 6.47
N PRO A 45 2.72 17.81 6.42
CA PRO A 45 3.21 17.03 5.30
C PRO A 45 2.42 15.73 5.19
N ARG A 46 2.00 15.39 3.95
CA ARG A 46 1.37 14.12 3.62
C ARG A 46 2.24 12.98 4.15
N SER A 47 1.72 12.24 5.13
CA SER A 47 2.44 11.13 5.72
C SER A 47 2.31 9.94 4.75
N GLN A 48 3.45 9.43 4.23
CA GLN A 48 3.51 8.33 3.27
C GLN A 48 4.42 7.21 3.79
N SER A 49 3.96 5.95 3.73
CA SER A 49 4.80 4.77 4.01
C SER A 49 4.85 3.81 2.83
N PHE A 50 5.97 3.12 2.70
CA PHE A 50 6.28 2.15 1.64
C PHE A 50 6.62 0.77 2.22
N PRO A 51 5.69 0.13 2.94
CA PRO A 51 5.92 -1.21 3.45
C PRO A 51 6.12 -2.20 2.29
N GLN A 52 7.21 -2.97 2.35
CA GLN A 52 7.35 -4.15 1.52
C GLN A 52 6.38 -5.23 2.01
N VAL A 53 5.64 -5.80 1.08
CA VAL A 53 4.67 -6.85 1.35
C VAL A 53 5.41 -8.20 1.24
N PRO A 54 5.35 -9.08 2.25
CA PRO A 54 6.02 -10.37 2.18
C PRO A 54 5.49 -11.24 1.03
N GLY A 55 6.40 -11.95 0.36
CA GLY A 55 6.07 -12.95 -0.67
C GLY A 55 6.11 -12.40 -2.10
N LEU A 56 6.51 -13.26 -3.04
CA LEU A 56 6.49 -12.99 -4.48
C LEU A 56 5.29 -13.71 -5.12
N ALA A 57 4.65 -13.08 -6.11
CA ALA A 57 3.53 -13.65 -6.84
C ALA A 57 3.92 -14.00 -8.29
N ASP A 58 3.35 -15.06 -8.84
CA ASP A 58 3.57 -15.44 -10.24
C ASP A 58 2.78 -14.54 -11.21
N GLU A 59 1.65 -13.99 -10.75
CA GLU A 59 0.75 -13.12 -11.53
C GLU A 59 0.74 -11.69 -10.96
N GLU A 60 0.69 -10.69 -11.84
CA GLU A 60 0.63 -9.26 -11.46
C GLU A 60 -0.61 -8.95 -10.62
N GLU A 61 -1.76 -9.50 -11.00
CA GLU A 61 -3.04 -9.32 -10.29
C GLU A 61 -2.98 -9.87 -8.87
N ALA A 62 -2.33 -11.03 -8.67
CA ALA A 62 -2.10 -11.60 -7.35
C ALA A 62 -1.19 -10.71 -6.49
N ALA A 63 -0.13 -10.14 -7.06
CA ALA A 63 0.71 -9.16 -6.35
C ALA A 63 -0.09 -7.91 -5.93
N LEU A 64 -0.92 -7.37 -6.83
CA LEU A 64 -1.78 -6.22 -6.51
C LEU A 64 -2.78 -6.53 -5.39
N SER A 65 -3.42 -7.70 -5.45
CA SER A 65 -4.35 -8.15 -4.40
C SER A 65 -3.65 -8.32 -3.05
N ASN A 66 -2.51 -9.02 -3.04
CA ASN A 66 -1.70 -9.22 -1.82
C ASN A 66 -1.25 -7.89 -1.23
N ALA A 67 -0.84 -6.93 -2.07
CA ALA A 67 -0.44 -5.61 -1.63
C ALA A 67 -1.59 -4.83 -0.98
N LEU A 68 -2.78 -4.89 -1.58
CA LEU A 68 -3.96 -4.23 -1.04
C LEU A 68 -4.41 -4.83 0.29
N GLU A 69 -4.46 -6.16 0.39
CA GLU A 69 -4.79 -6.86 1.63
C GLU A 69 -3.81 -6.55 2.75
N TYR A 70 -2.51 -6.57 2.45
CA TYR A 70 -1.48 -6.21 3.41
C TYR A 70 -1.58 -4.74 3.82
N GLY A 71 -1.89 -3.83 2.88
CA GLY A 71 -2.15 -2.43 3.18
C GLY A 71 -3.30 -2.23 4.17
N ARG A 72 -4.40 -2.97 3.98
CA ARG A 72 -5.54 -2.99 4.92
C ARG A 72 -5.14 -3.54 6.28
N MET A 73 -4.43 -4.67 6.32
CA MET A 73 -3.93 -5.27 7.56
C MET A 73 -3.03 -4.31 8.33
N LEU A 74 -2.14 -3.60 7.65
CA LEU A 74 -1.30 -2.58 8.28
C LEU A 74 -2.15 -1.45 8.86
N VAL A 75 -3.08 -0.88 8.09
CA VAL A 75 -4.02 0.15 8.56
C VAL A 75 -4.84 -0.33 9.77
N ASP A 76 -5.28 -1.59 9.77
CA ASP A 76 -6.04 -2.19 10.86
C ASP A 76 -5.17 -2.44 12.10
N GLY A 77 -3.93 -2.89 11.89
CA GLY A 77 -2.91 -3.13 12.93
C GLY A 77 -2.33 -1.85 13.56
N ARG A 78 -2.62 -0.67 13.00
CA ARG A 78 -2.17 0.66 13.51
C ARG A 78 -2.67 1.08 14.86
N GLN A 79 -3.37 0.24 15.61
CA GLN A 79 -3.39 0.51 17.05
C GLN A 79 -2.00 0.34 17.68
N GLN A 80 -1.03 -0.33 17.03
CA GLN A 80 0.35 -0.41 17.54
C GLN A 80 1.40 -0.42 16.42
N GLY A 81 2.01 0.73 16.10
CA GLY A 81 3.38 0.74 15.58
C GLY A 81 3.63 1.03 14.09
N LEU A 82 2.65 1.43 13.28
CA LEU A 82 3.03 2.13 12.03
C LEU A 82 3.32 3.58 12.34
N THR A 83 4.61 3.87 12.44
CA THR A 83 5.16 5.22 12.28
C THR A 83 5.01 5.60 10.81
N ILE A 84 3.92 6.28 10.44
CA ILE A 84 3.97 7.23 9.31
C ILE A 84 4.15 8.61 9.91
#